data_AF-A0A399QAU4-F1
#
_entry.id   AF-A0A399QAU4-F1
#
_cell.length_a   1.000
_cell.length_b   1.000
_cell.length_c   1.000
_cell.angle_alpha   90.00
_cell.angle_beta   90.00
_cell.angle_gamma   90.00
#
_symmetry.space_group_name_H-M   'P 1'
#
loop_
_entity.id
_entity.type
_entity.pdbx_description
1 polymer ?
#
loop_
_entity_poly.entity_id
_entity_poly.type
_entity_poly.pdbx_seq_one_letter_code
_entity_poly.pdbx_strand_id
1 'polypeptide(L)' 'MTRARITIDRDFTIGDVPRRLFGSFVEHMGRCVYSGIYEPGHPTATPEGYRQDVLDLTKELGATVVRYPGGGG' A
#
# COMPACT_ATOMS: atom_id res chain seq x y z
N MET A 1 29.67 7.18 24.97
CA MET A 1 29.16 6.35 23.86
C MET A 1 28.19 5.33 24.42
N THR A 2 27.01 5.20 23.83
CA THR A 2 26.02 4.19 24.22
C THR A 2 26.29 2.89 23.47
N ARG A 3 26.23 1.75 24.17
CA ARG A 3 26.43 0.41 23.59
C ARG A 3 25.12 -0.36 23.65
N ALA A 4 24.69 -0.92 22.51
CA ALA A 4 23.53 -1.80 22.40
C ALA A 4 23.95 -3.22 22.00
N ARG A 5 23.13 -4.22 22.36
CA ARG A 5 23.29 -5.63 21.97
C ARG A 5 21.92 -6.19 21.58
N ILE A 6 21.89 -6.94 20.47
CA ILE A 6 20.73 -7.69 19.97
C ILE A 6 21.08 -9.17 19.94
N THR A 7 20.11 -10.06 20.15
CA THR A 7 20.23 -11.51 19.97
C THR A 7 19.01 -12.01 19.22
N ILE A 8 19.20 -12.89 18.24
CA ILE A 8 18.16 -13.42 17.37
C ILE A 8 18.20 -14.95 17.51
N ASP A 9 17.11 -15.53 17.98
CA ASP A 9 16.94 -16.97 18.20
C ASP A 9 15.67 -17.43 17.49
N ARG A 10 15.78 -18.47 16.65
CA ARG A 10 14.66 -18.99 15.86
C ARG A 10 13.68 -19.81 16.70
N ASP A 11 14.15 -20.42 17.77
CA ASP A 11 13.32 -21.24 18.66
C ASP A 11 12.48 -20.36 19.60
N PHE A 12 12.81 -19.06 19.69
CA PHE A 12 12.07 -18.05 20.44
C PHE A 12 11.08 -17.26 19.57
N THR A 13 10.24 -17.98 18.81
CA THR A 13 9.22 -17.38 17.92
C THR A 13 7.96 -16.97 18.68
N ILE A 14 7.45 -15.75 18.44
CA ILE A 14 6.20 -15.25 19.05
C ILE A 14 4.96 -15.74 18.30
N GLY A 15 4.98 -15.68 16.97
CA GLY A 15 3.86 -16.07 16.12
C GLY A 15 4.05 -15.64 14.67
N ASP A 16 3.12 -16.03 13.80
CA ASP A 16 3.13 -15.65 12.39
C ASP A 16 2.87 -14.16 12.21
N VAL A 17 3.50 -13.56 11.20
CA VAL A 17 3.25 -12.16 10.81
C VAL A 17 2.05 -12.13 9.86
N PRO A 18 0.88 -11.59 10.26
CA PRO A 18 -0.28 -11.54 9.39
C PRO A 18 -0.02 -10.63 8.19
N ARG A 19 -0.25 -11.13 6.97
CA ARG A 19 -0.04 -10.36 5.73
C ARG A 19 -0.77 -9.01 5.74
N ARG A 20 -1.96 -8.96 6.34
CA ARG A 20 -2.82 -7.75 6.42
C ARG A 20 -2.21 -6.58 7.20
N LEU A 21 -1.12 -6.81 7.95
CA LEU A 21 -0.34 -5.71 8.54
C LEU A 21 0.27 -4.81 7.47
N PHE A 22 0.53 -5.34 6.28
CA PHE A 22 1.04 -4.61 5.12
C PHE A 22 -0.13 -4.12 4.25
N GLY A 23 -1.15 -3.55 4.90
CA GLY A 23 -2.30 -2.94 4.25
C GLY A 23 -2.03 -1.48 3.86
N SER A 24 -2.90 -0.93 3.01
CA SER A 24 -2.89 0.47 2.61
C SER A 24 -4.29 1.08 2.72
N PHE A 25 -4.41 2.37 2.42
CA PHE A 25 -5.63 3.13 2.54
C PHE A 25 -5.80 4.09 1.36
N VAL A 26 -7.00 4.08 0.77
CA VAL A 26 -7.38 4.95 -0.33
C VAL A 26 -8.62 5.74 0.10
N GLU A 27 -8.53 7.06 -0.01
CA GLU A 27 -9.60 7.98 0.34
C GLU A 27 -9.94 8.88 -0.85
N HIS A 28 -11.21 9.30 -0.96
CA HIS A 28 -11.60 10.41 -1.83
C HIS A 28 -11.11 11.76 -1.28
N MET A 29 -9.79 11.91 -1.13
CA MET A 29 -9.15 13.13 -0.64
C MET A 29 -8.06 13.58 -1.61
N GLY A 30 -8.14 14.85 -2.00
CA GLY A 30 -7.21 15.47 -2.94
C GLY A 30 -7.12 14.69 -4.25
N ARG A 31 -5.90 14.24 -4.59
CA ARG A 31 -5.60 13.53 -5.84
C ARG A 31 -5.39 12.02 -5.66
N CYS A 32 -5.87 11.44 -4.56
CA CYS A 32 -5.68 10.01 -4.30
C CYS A 32 -6.45 9.15 -5.33
N VAL A 33 -7.73 9.43 -5.54
CA VAL A 33 -8.55 8.75 -6.54
C VAL A 33 -8.43 9.44 -7.91
N TYR A 34 -8.97 10.66 -8.02
CA TYR A 34 -8.97 11.41 -9.27
C TYR A 34 -7.62 12.09 -9.52
N SER A 35 -7.08 12.00 -10.74
CA SER A 35 -5.71 12.39 -11.10
C SER A 35 -4.61 11.61 -10.34
N GLY A 36 -4.99 10.49 -9.73
CA GLY A 36 -4.12 9.55 -9.02
C GLY A 36 -4.32 8.14 -9.56
N ILE A 37 -5.06 7.30 -8.85
CA ILE A 37 -5.36 5.92 -9.31
C ILE A 37 -6.17 5.92 -10.61
N TYR A 38 -7.07 6.90 -10.78
CA TYR A 38 -7.98 7.02 -11.92
C TYR A 38 -7.77 8.34 -12.67
N GLU A 39 -7.36 8.22 -13.94
CA GLU A 39 -7.11 9.35 -14.85
C GLU A 39 -7.23 8.89 -16.32
N PRO A 40 -8.45 8.86 -16.89
CA PRO A 40 -8.69 8.27 -18.23
C PRO A 40 -7.91 8.88 -19.39
N GLY A 41 -7.49 10.15 -19.28
CA GLY A 41 -6.69 10.82 -20.30
C GLY A 41 -5.18 10.62 -20.17
N HIS A 42 -4.72 9.89 -19.16
CA HIS A 42 -3.29 9.69 -18.92
C HIS A 42 -2.67 8.78 -20.00
N PRO A 43 -1.42 9.02 -20.46
CA PRO A 43 -0.79 8.19 -21.50
C PRO A 43 -0.68 6.70 -21.16
N THR A 44 -0.71 6.36 -19.88
CA THR A 44 -0.65 4.99 -19.36
C THR A 44 -2.02 4.47 -18.90
N ALA A 45 -3.10 5.19 -19.18
CA ALA A 45 -4.42 4.77 -18.75
C ALA A 45 -4.84 3.47 -19.45
N THR A 46 -5.40 2.56 -18.67
CA THR A 46 -6.14 1.39 -19.14
C THR A 46 -7.46 1.83 -19.80
N PRO A 47 -8.14 0.97 -20.59
CA PRO A 47 -9.46 1.29 -21.15
C PRO A 47 -10.50 1.67 -20.09
N GLU A 48 -10.36 1.15 -18.86
CA GLU A 48 -11.22 1.44 -17.73
C GLU A 48 -10.86 2.77 -17.04
N GLY A 49 -9.76 3.43 -17.43
CA GLY A 49 -9.34 4.73 -16.93
C GLY A 49 -8.36 4.69 -15.75
N TYR A 50 -7.91 3.52 -15.32
CA TYR A 50 -6.88 3.38 -14.28
C TYR A 50 -5.49 3.62 -14.84
N ARG A 51 -4.63 4.28 -14.07
CA ARG A 51 -3.22 4.49 -14.43
C ARG A 51 -2.41 3.20 -14.29
N GLN A 52 -1.93 2.63 -15.39
CA GLN A 52 -1.16 1.39 -15.41
C GLN A 52 0.12 1.47 -14.57
N ASP A 53 0.82 2.60 -14.61
CA ASP A 53 2.02 2.85 -13.83
C ASP A 53 1.76 2.88 -12.32
N VAL A 54 0.61 3.42 -11.90
CA VAL A 54 0.18 3.38 -10.49
C VAL A 54 -0.19 1.94 -10.07
N LEU A 55 -0.83 1.17 -10.95
CA LEU A 55 -1.13 -0.24 -10.71
C LEU A 55 0.14 -1.06 -10.51
N ASP A 56 1.16 -0.85 -11.34
CA ASP A 56 2.41 -1.62 -11.27
C ASP A 56 3.19 -1.31 -9.99
N LEU A 57 3.28 -0.04 -9.60
CA LEU A 57 3.86 0.36 -8.32
C LEU A 57 3.09 -0.23 -7.12
N THR A 58 1.76 -0.28 -7.19
CA THR A 58 0.93 -0.84 -6.11
C THR A 58 1.14 -2.34 -5.97
N LYS A 59 1.32 -3.06 -7.08
CA LYS A 59 1.66 -4.49 -7.09
C LYS A 59 3.07 -4.73 -6.53
N GLU A 60 4.05 -3.90 -6.91
CA GLU A 60 5.42 -3.98 -6.40
C GLU A 60 5.48 -3.76 -4.88
N LEU A 61 4.73 -2.77 -4.38
CA LEU A 61 4.61 -2.51 -2.94
C LEU A 61 3.99 -3.69 -2.16
N GLY A 62 3.21 -4.54 -2.85
CA GLY A 62 2.63 -5.74 -2.25
C GLY A 62 1.51 -5.45 -1.27
N ALA A 63 0.74 -4.38 -1.48
CA ALA A 63 -0.40 -4.03 -0.63
C ALA A 63 -1.38 -5.22 -0.51
N THR A 64 -1.60 -5.67 0.72
CA THR A 64 -2.33 -6.93 0.99
C THR A 64 -3.81 -6.74 1.28
N VAL A 65 -4.19 -5.53 1.66
CA VAL A 65 -5.55 -5.09 1.93
C VAL A 65 -5.60 -3.58 1.72
N VAL A 66 -6.70 -3.07 1.18
CA VAL A 66 -6.91 -1.62 0.99
C VAL A 66 -8.18 -1.21 1.70
N ARG A 67 -8.08 -0.30 2.67
CA ARG A 67 -9.25 0.38 3.24
C ARG A 67 -9.75 1.45 2.26
N TYR A 68 -11.06 1.57 2.13
CA TYR A 68 -11.78 2.49 1.24
C TYR A 68 -13.21 2.69 1.81
N PRO A 69 -13.94 3.82 1.59
CA PRO A 69 -13.65 4.96 0.72
C PRO A 69 -13.00 6.19 1.39
N GLY A 70 -12.69 6.12 2.69
CA GLY A 70 -12.17 7.27 3.42
C GLY A 70 -12.17 7.14 4.94
N GLY A 71 -11.94 8.28 5.59
CA GLY A 71 -11.81 8.46 7.03
C GLY A 71 -12.20 9.86 7.52
N GLY A 72 -12.85 10.68 6.67
CA GLY A 72 -13.59 11.88 7.08
C GLY A 72 -14.97 11.53 7.66
N GLY A 73 -14.95 10.98 8.87
CA GLY A 73 -16.09 10.52 9.68
C GLY A 73 -15.63 9.66 10.84
#